data_AF-G3XZ95-F1
#
_entry.id   AF-G3XZ95-F1
#
_cell.length_a   1.000
_cell.length_b   1.000
_cell.length_c   1.000
_cell.angle_alpha   90.00
_cell.angle_beta   90.00
_cell.angle_gamma   90.00
#
_symmetry.space_group_name_H-M   'P 1'
#
loop_
_entity.id
_entity.type
_entity.pdbx_description
1 polymer ?
#
loop_
_entity_poly.entity_id
_entity_poly.type
_entity_poly.pdbx_seq_one_letter_code
_entity_poly.pdbx_strand_id
1 'polypeptide(L)'
;ILTGSEPDQVHELHQPNAQLDIAFDVVGCVMTLNECIHDPSRPKIGYSVSLMIKAANTHFVNLEGLEDHSLLLTIRIRHSACAVRGNKMILREKFNGYFPDPPYSRLYNDLFECRWPEKTLQIRLPEERCRRWKTVALILRTFGQINGDSYCHIANMVFTPRVGGLNVRQIKKDIKIELAKN
;
A
#
# COMPACT_ATOMS: atom_id res chain seq x y z
N ILE A 1 -4.38 -6.96 -3.07
CA ILE A 1 -4.04 -8.28 -3.64
C ILE A 1 -2.53 -8.43 -3.60
N LEU A 2 -2.03 -9.57 -3.16
CA LEU A 2 -0.63 -9.96 -3.25
C LEU A 2 -0.50 -11.00 -4.36
N THR A 3 0.44 -10.81 -5.27
CA THR A 3 0.75 -11.77 -6.34
C THR A 3 2.22 -12.18 -6.29
N GLY A 4 2.49 -13.43 -6.65
CA GLY A 4 3.85 -13.98 -6.79
C GLY A 4 4.31 -14.05 -8.24
N SER A 5 5.28 -14.93 -8.52
CA SER A 5 5.78 -15.19 -9.87
C SER A 5 4.90 -16.15 -10.65
N GLU A 6 4.25 -17.09 -9.95
CA GLU A 6 3.41 -18.11 -10.58
C GLU A 6 1.94 -17.66 -10.67
N PRO A 7 1.17 -18.14 -11.67
CA PRO A 7 -0.23 -17.73 -11.85
C PRO A 7 -1.16 -18.06 -10.68
N ASP A 8 -0.87 -19.14 -9.95
CA ASP A 8 -1.61 -19.59 -8.77
C ASP A 8 -1.20 -18.86 -7.47
N GLN A 9 -0.11 -18.11 -7.51
CA GLN A 9 0.36 -17.30 -6.37
C GLN A 9 -0.42 -16.00 -6.30
N VAL A 10 -1.67 -16.10 -5.81
CA VAL A 10 -2.55 -14.96 -5.56
C VAL A 10 -3.17 -15.05 -4.17
N HIS A 11 -3.00 -14.00 -3.38
CA HIS A 11 -3.66 -13.84 -2.10
C HIS A 11 -4.46 -12.54 -2.05
N GLU A 12 -5.75 -12.66 -1.75
CA GLU A 12 -6.58 -11.53 -1.38
C GLU A 12 -6.34 -11.18 0.09
N LEU A 13 -5.90 -9.94 0.34
CA LEU A 13 -5.57 -9.50 1.70
C LEU A 13 -6.75 -8.86 2.43
N HIS A 14 -7.87 -8.68 1.75
CA HIS A 14 -9.11 -8.17 2.34
C HIS A 14 -9.98 -9.36 2.74
N GLN A 15 -10.79 -9.21 3.79
CA GLN A 15 -11.73 -10.24 4.21
C GLN A 15 -12.98 -9.61 4.84
N PRO A 16 -14.17 -10.23 4.71
CA PRO A 16 -15.44 -9.62 5.12
C PRO A 16 -15.53 -9.19 6.59
N ASN A 17 -14.84 -9.90 7.49
CA ASN A 17 -14.89 -9.68 8.93
C ASN A 17 -13.72 -8.84 9.47
N ALA A 18 -12.95 -8.18 8.59
CA ALA A 18 -11.82 -7.36 8.97
C ALA A 18 -11.88 -5.98 8.32
N GLN A 19 -11.56 -4.95 9.10
CA GLN A 19 -11.26 -3.63 8.57
C GLN A 19 -9.79 -3.61 8.12
N LEU A 20 -9.55 -3.20 6.88
CA LEU A 20 -8.21 -3.00 6.33
C LEU A 20 -7.99 -1.52 6.02
N ASP A 21 -7.01 -0.94 6.70
CA ASP A 21 -6.61 0.46 6.55
C ASP A 21 -5.17 0.58 6.09
N ILE A 22 -4.87 1.75 5.53
CA ILE A 22 -3.55 2.09 5.03
C ILE A 22 -3.18 3.52 5.41
N ALA A 23 -1.93 3.71 5.82
CA ALA A 23 -1.34 5.01 6.10
C ALA A 23 0.00 5.15 5.39
N PHE A 24 0.35 6.40 5.05
CA PHE A 24 1.60 6.75 4.40
C PHE A 24 2.31 7.81 5.24
N ASP A 25 3.50 7.48 5.72
CA ASP A 25 4.39 8.38 6.44
C ASP A 25 5.51 8.84 5.51
N VAL A 26 5.42 10.10 5.09
CA VAL A 26 6.40 10.74 4.20
C VAL A 26 7.74 11.02 4.87
N VAL A 27 7.78 11.14 6.19
CA VAL A 27 9.02 11.43 6.94
C VAL A 27 9.78 10.13 7.13
N GLY A 28 9.11 9.08 7.61
CA GLY A 28 9.68 7.75 7.76
C GLY A 28 9.88 6.99 6.44
N CYS A 29 9.28 7.47 5.34
CA CYS A 29 9.19 6.74 4.07
C CYS A 29 8.60 5.33 4.30
N VAL A 30 7.50 5.26 5.04
CA VAL A 30 6.83 4.02 5.44
C VAL A 30 5.39 4.01 4.95
N MET A 31 4.97 2.87 4.41
CA MET A 31 3.56 2.54 4.24
C MET A 31 3.15 1.56 5.33
N THR A 32 2.06 1.82 6.01
CA THR A 32 1.53 0.94 7.06
C THR A 32 0.21 0.35 6.61
N LEU A 33 0.09 -0.98 6.63
CA LEU A 33 -1.17 -1.71 6.48
C LEU A 33 -1.66 -2.12 7.86
N ASN A 34 -2.91 -1.84 8.18
CA ASN A 34 -3.52 -2.19 9.46
C ASN A 34 -4.77 -3.03 9.21
N GLU A 35 -4.78 -4.25 9.72
CA GLU A 35 -5.95 -5.11 9.76
C GLU A 35 -6.49 -5.14 11.19
N CYS A 36 -7.80 -4.95 11.34
CA CYS A 36 -8.49 -5.07 12.62
C CYS A 36 -9.68 -6.03 12.48
N ILE A 37 -9.67 -7.09 13.29
CA ILE A 37 -10.69 -8.13 13.33
C ILE A 37 -11.37 -8.07 14.69
N HIS A 38 -12.69 -7.90 14.71
CA HIS A 38 -13.48 -7.90 15.94
C HIS A 38 -14.17 -9.24 16.14
N ASP A 39 -14.31 -9.65 17.41
CA ASP A 39 -15.14 -10.80 17.74
C ASP A 39 -16.62 -10.47 17.43
N PRO A 40 -17.30 -11.25 16.57
CA PRO A 40 -18.69 -10.98 16.18
C PRO A 40 -19.67 -10.96 17.36
N SER A 41 -19.42 -11.79 18.38
CA SER A 41 -20.25 -11.91 19.58
C SER A 41 -19.88 -10.89 20.65
N ARG A 42 -18.63 -10.40 20.63
CA ARG A 42 -18.07 -9.49 21.64
C ARG A 42 -17.31 -8.35 20.96
N PRO A 43 -17.98 -7.33 20.39
CA PRO A 43 -17.34 -6.30 19.56
C PRO A 43 -16.23 -5.48 20.23
N LYS A 44 -16.20 -5.42 21.57
CA LYS A 44 -15.13 -4.77 22.34
C LYS A 44 -13.83 -5.57 22.34
N ILE A 45 -13.88 -6.84 21.98
CA ILE A 45 -12.73 -7.73 21.83
C ILE A 45 -12.28 -7.66 20.38
N GLY A 46 -10.99 -7.40 20.16
CA GLY A 46 -10.45 -7.19 18.82
C GLY A 46 -8.97 -7.56 18.71
N TYR A 47 -8.59 -8.11 17.58
CA TYR A 47 -7.21 -8.42 17.20
C TYR A 47 -6.79 -7.49 16.07
N SER A 48 -5.65 -6.83 16.23
CA SER A 48 -5.12 -5.91 15.23
C SER A 48 -3.71 -6.31 14.82
N VAL A 49 -3.46 -6.33 13.51
CA VAL A 49 -2.16 -6.57 12.89
C VAL A 49 -1.76 -5.33 12.11
N SER A 50 -0.60 -4.79 12.42
CA SER A 50 -0.01 -3.66 11.71
C SER A 50 1.30 -4.08 11.06
N LEU A 51 1.39 -3.92 9.74
CA LEU A 51 2.59 -4.17 8.96
C LEU A 51 3.13 -2.86 8.39
N MET A 52 4.30 -2.47 8.87
CA MET A 52 5.03 -1.32 8.34
C MET A 52 6.03 -1.77 7.28
N ILE A 53 5.87 -1.23 6.09
CA ILE A 53 6.67 -1.51 4.89
C ILE A 53 7.47 -0.25 4.55
N LYS A 54 8.79 -0.31 4.74
CA LYS A 54 9.69 0.78 4.36
C LYS A 54 9.81 0.84 2.84
N ALA A 55 9.72 2.04 2.27
CA ALA A 55 9.87 2.27 0.83
C ALA A 55 11.20 1.71 0.29
N ALA A 56 12.27 1.78 1.08
CA ALA A 56 13.59 1.21 0.76
C ALA A 56 13.58 -0.30 0.50
N ASN A 57 12.59 -1.04 1.02
CA ASN A 57 12.41 -2.47 0.82
C ASN A 57 11.49 -2.80 -0.36
N THR A 58 11.10 -1.78 -1.14
CA THR A 58 10.16 -1.92 -2.25
C THR A 58 10.72 -1.27 -3.52
N HIS A 59 10.12 -1.61 -4.65
CA HIS A 59 10.18 -0.87 -5.90
C HIS A 59 8.79 -0.33 -6.20
N PHE A 60 8.69 0.97 -6.39
CA PHE A 60 7.49 1.59 -6.90
C PHE A 60 7.30 1.17 -8.37
N VAL A 61 6.16 0.58 -8.71
CA VAL A 61 5.85 0.14 -10.07
C VAL A 61 4.98 1.18 -10.77
N ASN A 62 3.82 1.48 -10.19
CA ASN A 62 2.93 2.51 -10.72
C ASN A 62 1.96 3.03 -9.64
N LEU A 63 1.41 4.21 -9.91
CA LEU A 63 0.21 4.71 -9.28
C LEU A 63 -0.72 5.16 -10.39
N GLU A 64 -1.90 4.56 -10.42
CA GLU A 64 -2.89 4.75 -11.47
C GLU A 64 -4.18 5.29 -10.88
N GLY A 65 -4.86 6.17 -11.60
CA GLY A 65 -6.23 6.55 -11.30
C GLY A 65 -7.16 5.85 -12.29
N LEU A 66 -8.03 5.00 -11.75
CA LEU A 66 -8.98 4.22 -12.53
C LEU A 66 -10.15 5.08 -13.03
N GLU A 67 -11.00 4.50 -13.87
CA GLU A 67 -12.16 5.19 -14.46
C GLU A 67 -13.15 5.69 -13.40
N ASP A 68 -13.30 4.94 -12.31
CA ASP A 68 -14.10 5.30 -11.13
C ASP A 68 -13.38 6.27 -10.18
N HIS A 69 -12.21 6.77 -10.59
CA HIS A 69 -11.33 7.66 -9.83
C HIS A 69 -10.77 7.07 -8.52
N SER A 70 -10.91 5.76 -8.29
CA SER A 70 -10.11 5.09 -7.28
C SER A 70 -8.64 5.07 -7.72
N LEU A 71 -7.73 5.02 -6.75
CA LEU A 71 -6.30 4.87 -7.03
C LEU A 71 -5.90 3.40 -6.95
N LEU A 72 -5.07 2.95 -7.88
CA LEU A 72 -4.40 1.66 -7.83
C LEU A 72 -2.89 1.89 -7.64
N LEU A 73 -2.40 1.58 -6.45
CA LEU A 73 -0.97 1.56 -6.14
C LEU A 73 -0.43 0.16 -6.40
N THR A 74 0.60 0.06 -7.23
CA THR A 74 1.35 -1.19 -7.45
C THR A 74 2.80 -1.01 -6.99
N ILE A 75 3.23 -1.86 -6.07
CA ILE A 75 4.62 -1.93 -5.59
C ILE A 75 5.12 -3.37 -5.64
N ARG A 76 6.42 -3.55 -5.87
CA ARG A 76 7.08 -4.85 -5.79
C ARG A 76 7.98 -4.90 -4.56
N ILE A 77 7.88 -5.93 -3.75
CA ILE A 77 8.79 -6.14 -2.62
C ILE A 77 10.15 -6.55 -3.20
N ARG A 78 11.24 -5.95 -2.71
CA ARG A 78 12.58 -6.26 -3.20
C ARG A 78 12.93 -7.71 -2.90
N HIS A 79 13.66 -8.37 -3.81
CA HIS A 79 14.16 -9.72 -3.59
C HIS A 79 14.93 -9.86 -2.27
N SER A 80 15.80 -8.89 -1.95
CA SER A 80 16.55 -8.89 -0.68
C SER A 80 15.69 -8.71 0.57
N ALA A 81 14.45 -8.25 0.42
CA ALA A 81 13.46 -8.22 1.48
C ALA A 81 12.71 -9.56 1.55
N CYS A 82 12.29 -10.13 0.42
CA CYS A 82 11.65 -11.45 0.35
C CYS A 82 12.51 -12.61 0.87
N ALA A 83 13.84 -12.48 0.77
CA ALA A 83 14.80 -13.52 1.19
C ALA A 83 14.88 -13.74 2.72
N VAL A 84 14.21 -12.91 3.53
CA VAL A 84 14.19 -13.04 5.00
C VAL A 84 12.76 -13.18 5.50
N ARG A 85 12.59 -13.89 6.62
CA ARG A 85 11.28 -14.00 7.29
C ARG A 85 10.72 -12.60 7.59
N GLY A 86 9.41 -12.43 7.39
CA GLY A 86 8.74 -11.16 7.62
C GLY A 86 9.00 -10.12 6.54
N ASN A 87 9.73 -10.46 5.46
CA ASN A 87 9.90 -9.60 4.29
C ASN A 87 10.51 -8.22 4.60
N LYS A 88 11.35 -8.11 5.64
CA LYS A 88 11.86 -6.86 6.25
C LYS A 88 10.76 -5.86 6.68
N MET A 89 9.54 -6.34 6.88
CA MET A 89 8.44 -5.57 7.44
C MET A 89 8.55 -5.54 8.97
N ILE A 90 8.03 -4.48 9.58
CA ILE A 90 7.90 -4.43 11.04
C ILE A 90 6.46 -4.83 11.37
N LEU A 91 6.31 -5.93 12.10
CA LEU A 91 5.04 -6.42 12.61
C LEU A 91 4.75 -5.79 13.98
N ARG A 92 3.52 -5.34 14.17
CA ARG A 92 2.95 -5.08 15.50
C ARG A 92 1.60 -5.77 15.62
N GLU A 93 1.49 -6.62 16.62
CA GLU A 93 0.25 -7.31 16.97
C GLU A 93 -0.33 -6.70 18.24
N LYS A 94 -1.66 -6.57 18.29
CA LYS A 94 -2.36 -6.09 19.47
C LYS A 94 -3.62 -6.93 19.70
N PHE A 95 -3.77 -7.45 20.91
CA PHE A 95 -4.98 -8.09 21.38
C PHE A 95 -5.67 -7.16 22.37
N ASN A 96 -6.89 -6.74 22.04
CA ASN A 96 -7.77 -6.02 22.96
C ASN A 96 -8.74 -7.06 23.52
N GLY A 97 -8.48 -7.58 24.72
CA GLY A 97 -9.28 -8.65 25.35
C GLY A 97 -8.74 -10.07 25.08
N TYR A 98 -9.42 -11.06 25.65
CA TYR A 98 -9.03 -12.47 25.54
C TYR A 98 -9.71 -13.13 24.33
N PHE A 99 -8.88 -13.68 23.44
CA PHE A 99 -9.30 -14.58 22.37
C PHE A 99 -8.91 -16.01 22.75
N PRO A 100 -9.87 -16.93 22.93
CA PRO A 100 -9.54 -18.35 23.13
C PRO A 100 -8.79 -18.90 21.91
N ASP A 101 -9.28 -18.53 20.71
CA ASP A 101 -8.65 -18.82 19.43
C ASP A 101 -8.38 -17.48 18.70
N PRO A 102 -7.10 -17.12 18.43
CA PRO A 102 -6.78 -15.94 17.64
C PRO A 102 -7.40 -16.02 16.23
N PRO A 103 -8.04 -14.96 15.74
CA PRO A 103 -8.63 -14.99 14.41
C PRO A 103 -7.54 -14.96 13.33
N TYR A 104 -7.86 -15.54 12.16
CA TYR A 104 -6.95 -15.57 11.02
C TYR A 104 -6.76 -14.16 10.43
N SER A 105 -5.55 -13.61 10.55
CA SER A 105 -5.16 -12.35 9.91
C SER A 105 -4.59 -12.61 8.52
N ARG A 106 -5.19 -12.00 7.49
CA ARG A 106 -4.66 -12.05 6.12
C ARG A 106 -3.34 -11.30 6.02
N LEU A 107 -3.17 -10.19 6.73
CA LEU A 107 -1.89 -9.48 6.75
C LEU A 107 -0.78 -10.33 7.36
N TYR A 108 -1.02 -10.95 8.51
CA TYR A 108 -0.01 -11.79 9.15
C TYR A 108 0.31 -13.03 8.31
N ASN A 109 -0.70 -13.83 7.98
CA ASN A 109 -0.49 -15.14 7.37
C ASN A 109 -0.13 -15.05 5.89
N ASP A 110 -0.84 -14.20 5.13
CA ASP A 110 -0.73 -14.20 3.66
C ASP A 110 0.25 -13.15 3.14
N LEU A 111 0.65 -12.16 3.94
CA LEU A 111 1.65 -11.16 3.56
C LEU A 111 2.95 -11.26 4.37
N PHE A 112 2.89 -11.25 5.69
CA PHE A 112 4.09 -11.26 6.53
C PHE A 112 4.81 -12.62 6.52
N GLU A 113 4.09 -13.72 6.70
CA GLU A 113 4.64 -15.09 6.66
C GLU A 113 4.82 -15.64 5.24
N CYS A 114 4.31 -14.96 4.21
CA CYS A 114 4.44 -15.41 2.83
C CYS A 114 5.91 -15.49 2.39
N ARG A 115 6.30 -16.66 1.87
CA ARG A 115 7.69 -17.00 1.51
C ARG A 115 7.99 -16.95 0.01
N TRP A 116 7.09 -16.42 -0.81
CA TRP A 116 7.32 -16.30 -2.25
C TRP A 116 8.60 -15.50 -2.55
N PRO A 117 9.44 -15.94 -3.51
CA PRO A 117 10.70 -15.26 -3.81
C PRO A 117 10.48 -13.86 -4.40
N GLU A 118 9.38 -13.70 -5.14
CA GLU A 118 8.92 -12.43 -5.69
C GLU A 118 7.50 -12.14 -5.22
N LYS A 119 7.22 -10.87 -4.93
CA LYS A 119 5.94 -10.42 -4.43
C LYS A 119 5.59 -9.06 -4.98
N THR A 120 4.42 -8.94 -5.60
CA THR A 120 3.84 -7.68 -6.03
C THR A 120 2.58 -7.42 -5.22
N LEU A 121 2.51 -6.24 -4.60
CA LEU A 121 1.38 -5.81 -3.82
C LEU A 121 0.62 -4.75 -4.61
N GLN A 122 -0.65 -5.02 -4.87
CA GLN A 122 -1.60 -4.12 -5.49
C GLN A 122 -2.66 -3.69 -4.48
N ILE A 123 -2.82 -2.37 -4.34
CA ILE A 123 -3.69 -1.76 -3.35
C ILE A 123 -4.62 -0.80 -4.07
N ARG A 124 -5.93 -1.07 -4.01
CA ARG A 124 -6.96 -0.16 -4.48
C ARG A 124 -7.40 0.74 -3.33
N LEU A 125 -7.36 2.04 -3.56
CA LEU A 125 -7.79 3.08 -2.63
C LEU A 125 -9.04 3.75 -3.22
N PRO A 126 -10.21 3.54 -2.63
CA PRO A 126 -11.45 4.15 -3.13
C PRO A 126 -11.41 5.68 -3.13
N GLU A 127 -12.05 6.34 -4.10
CA GLU A 127 -12.01 7.81 -4.23
C GLU A 127 -12.50 8.49 -2.96
N GLU A 128 -13.58 7.98 -2.36
CA GLU A 128 -14.23 8.54 -1.17
C GLU A 128 -13.35 8.52 0.08
N ARG A 129 -12.35 7.63 0.12
CA ARG A 129 -11.35 7.56 1.20
C ARG A 129 -10.08 8.36 0.88
N CYS A 130 -9.98 8.91 -0.33
CA CYS A 130 -8.83 9.68 -0.79
C CYS A 130 -9.08 11.18 -0.72
N ARG A 131 -8.02 11.94 -0.45
CA ARG A 131 -8.00 13.41 -0.60
C ARG A 131 -7.48 13.81 -1.97
N ARG A 132 -7.98 13.15 -3.03
CA ARG A 132 -7.58 13.35 -4.45
C ARG A 132 -6.05 13.44 -4.61
N TRP A 133 -5.56 14.49 -5.27
CA TRP A 133 -4.14 14.73 -5.53
C TRP A 133 -3.27 14.90 -4.28
N LYS A 134 -3.85 15.25 -3.13
CA LYS A 134 -3.09 15.24 -1.87
C LYS A 134 -2.69 13.82 -1.48
N THR A 135 -3.57 12.83 -1.69
CA THR A 135 -3.23 11.42 -1.49
C THR A 135 -2.21 10.95 -2.52
N VAL A 136 -2.34 11.37 -3.79
CA VAL A 136 -1.34 11.09 -4.84
C VAL A 136 0.04 11.62 -4.43
N ALA A 137 0.12 12.89 -4.03
CA ALA A 137 1.37 13.52 -3.57
C ALA A 137 1.96 12.77 -2.36
N LEU A 138 1.12 12.41 -1.38
CA LEU A 138 1.54 11.67 -0.19
C LEU A 138 2.18 10.32 -0.54
N ILE A 139 1.54 9.55 -1.42
CA ILE A 139 2.04 8.25 -1.89
C ILE A 139 3.36 8.45 -2.63
N LEU A 140 3.38 9.35 -3.62
CA LEU A 140 4.57 9.61 -4.42
C LEU A 140 5.74 10.07 -3.56
N ARG A 141 5.50 10.93 -2.58
CA ARG A 141 6.52 11.40 -1.65
C ARG A 141 7.04 10.26 -0.77
N THR A 142 6.14 9.43 -0.23
CA THR A 142 6.49 8.28 0.63
C THR A 142 7.42 7.29 -0.09
N PHE A 143 7.19 7.05 -1.38
CA PHE A 143 8.02 6.18 -2.20
C PHE A 143 9.16 6.90 -2.94
N GLY A 144 9.47 8.14 -2.57
CA GLY A 144 10.58 8.92 -3.14
C GLY A 144 10.45 9.21 -4.64
N GLN A 145 9.23 9.18 -5.18
CA GLN A 145 8.96 9.46 -6.60
C GLN A 145 8.94 10.96 -6.91
N ILE A 146 8.76 11.80 -5.88
CA ILE A 146 8.83 13.27 -5.94
C ILE A 146 9.60 13.80 -4.71
N ASN A 147 10.18 15.00 -4.85
CA ASN A 147 10.87 15.70 -3.76
C ASN A 147 9.89 16.52 -2.88
N GLY A 148 10.42 17.20 -1.85
CA GLY A 148 9.61 18.00 -0.92
C GLY A 148 8.90 19.17 -1.60
N ASP A 149 9.58 19.89 -2.49
CA ASP A 149 9.01 21.05 -3.19
C ASP A 149 7.85 20.63 -4.10
N SER A 150 8.06 19.58 -4.90
CA SER A 150 7.02 18.98 -5.75
C SER A 150 5.82 18.52 -4.92
N TYR A 151 6.07 17.93 -3.75
CA TYR A 151 5.01 17.55 -2.82
C TYR A 151 4.20 18.76 -2.37
N CYS A 152 4.85 19.84 -1.94
CA CYS A 152 4.17 21.08 -1.53
C CYS A 152 3.31 21.67 -2.64
N HIS A 153 3.78 21.65 -3.89
CA HIS A 153 3.01 22.15 -5.03
C HIS A 153 1.78 21.28 -5.31
N ILE A 154 1.93 19.95 -5.39
CA ILE A 154 0.82 19.04 -5.71
C ILE A 154 -0.19 18.98 -4.56
N ALA A 155 0.28 18.95 -3.30
CA ALA A 155 -0.58 18.83 -2.13
C ALA A 155 -1.43 20.09 -1.88
N ASN A 156 -0.97 21.27 -2.33
CA ASN A 156 -1.63 22.56 -2.14
C ASN A 156 -2.27 23.12 -3.41
N MET A 157 -2.49 22.29 -4.44
CA MET A 157 -3.21 22.72 -5.64
C MET A 157 -4.63 23.19 -5.26
N VAL A 158 -4.96 24.44 -5.60
CA VAL A 158 -6.27 25.04 -5.31
C VAL A 158 -7.39 24.33 -6.08
N PHE A 159 -7.12 23.98 -7.34
CA PHE A 159 -8.01 23.16 -8.16
C PHE A 159 -7.42 21.76 -8.29
N THR A 160 -8.01 20.79 -7.59
CA THR A 160 -7.62 19.39 -7.70
C THR A 160 -8.55 18.67 -8.67
N PRO A 161 -8.11 18.35 -9.90
CA PRO A 161 -8.90 17.53 -10.78
C PRO A 161 -9.13 16.16 -10.15
N ARG A 162 -10.11 15.41 -10.65
CA ARG A 162 -10.22 14.00 -10.28
C ARG A 162 -8.98 13.25 -10.75
N VAL A 163 -8.69 12.11 -10.12
CA VAL A 163 -7.45 11.37 -10.37
C VAL A 163 -7.58 10.36 -11.50
N GLY A 164 -8.78 10.12 -12.04
CA GLY A 164 -8.99 9.20 -13.16
C GLY A 164 -8.13 9.55 -14.37
N GLY A 165 -7.53 8.53 -14.99
CA GLY A 165 -6.58 8.69 -16.09
C GLY A 165 -5.13 8.98 -15.67
N LEU A 166 -4.86 9.16 -14.36
CA LEU A 166 -3.50 9.22 -13.84
C LEU A 166 -2.75 7.93 -14.18
N ASN A 167 -1.55 8.04 -14.77
CA ASN A 167 -0.62 6.93 -14.93
C ASN A 167 0.80 7.44 -14.76
N VAL A 168 1.35 7.29 -13.55
CA VAL A 168 2.64 7.88 -13.18
C VAL A 168 3.78 7.29 -14.00
N ARG A 169 3.75 5.99 -14.31
CA ARG A 169 4.74 5.33 -15.17
C ARG A 169 4.74 5.92 -16.58
N GLN A 170 3.57 6.14 -17.18
CA GLN A 170 3.45 6.72 -18.52
C GLN A 170 3.92 8.18 -18.53
N ILE A 171 3.48 9.00 -17.57
CA ILE A 171 3.95 10.39 -17.41
C ILE A 171 5.48 10.47 -17.33
N LYS A 172 6.11 9.59 -16.53
CA LYS A 172 7.58 9.54 -16.43
C LYS A 172 8.25 9.13 -17.74
N LYS A 173 7.61 8.28 -18.54
CA LYS A 173 8.12 7.88 -19.86
C LYS A 173 8.05 9.06 -20.83
N ASP A 174 6.95 9.79 -20.84
CA ASP A 174 6.73 10.92 -21.75
C ASP A 174 7.70 12.08 -21.44
N ILE A 175 7.87 12.44 -20.17
CA ILE A 175 8.85 13.45 -19.75
C ILE A 175 10.26 13.07 -20.20
N LYS A 176 10.66 11.80 -20.09
CA LYS A 176 11.99 11.35 -20.54
C LYS A 176 12.16 11.47 -22.06
N ILE A 177 11.11 11.18 -22.82
CA ILE A 177 11.12 11.31 -24.29
C ILE A 177 11.23 12.78 -24.69
N GLU A 178 10.51 13.67 -24.02
CA GLU A 178 10.57 15.12 -24.27
C GLU A 178 11.96 15.68 -23.94
N LEU A 179 12.54 15.31 -22.80
CA LEU A 179 13.88 15.73 -22.41
C LEU A 179 14.99 15.19 -23.33
N ALA A 180 14.76 14.08 -24.04
CA ALA A 180 15.71 13.55 -25.00
C ALA A 180 15.62 14.21 -26.40
N LYS A 181 14.55 14.99 -26.65
CA LYS A 181 14.35 15.74 -27.91
C LYS A 181 14.88 17.17 -27.84
N ASN A 182 15.09 17.70 -26.63
CA ASN A 182 15.65 19.02 -26.35
C ASN A 182 17.14 18.92 -26.03
#